data_AF-A0A9E4TML3-F1
#
_entry.id   AF-A0A9E4TML3-F1
#
_cell.length_a   1.000
_cell.length_b   1.000
_cell.length_c   1.000
_cell.angle_alpha   90.00
_cell.angle_beta   90.00
_cell.angle_gamma   90.00
#
_symmetry.space_group_name_H-M   'P 1'
#
loop_
_entity.id
_entity.type
_entity.pdbx_description
1 polymer ?
#
loop_
_entity_poly.entity_id
_entity_poly.type
_entity_poly.pdbx_seq_one_letter_code
_entity_poly.pdbx_strand_id
1 'polypeptide(L)'
;QLETLRAATDRYQDVEAAVANGYVKVTDEVPNMGAHYQHQGYIDDGVFNLEEPEGLLYVKDTAGEWQLRGTFFLLPREAVGDMHPDTFAGPLDNWHMHYGLCLPEVALLDGCEMSGGIPVQSSPWMVHAWVRDDNPLGVFHMWNPNIPPFADEASIRSDRNRAVSVAEPGSFTATIANFELPTIEIEAGQAVTWLNVDGVPHTVTSGSNGTADGAFDSGILGSGDSFDQHFGKAGVFPYTCTIHPQMNGTIIVTPAAN
;
A
#
# COMPACT_ATOMS: atom_id res chain seq x y z
N GLN A 1 2.19 2.30 24.60
CA GLN A 1 2.27 1.41 23.43
C GLN A 1 3.56 1.66 22.64
N LEU A 2 3.78 2.85 22.06
CA LEU A 2 5.00 3.12 21.29
C LEU A 2 6.30 2.98 22.11
N GLU A 3 6.33 3.47 23.36
CA GLU A 3 7.47 3.27 24.26
C GLU A 3 7.71 1.80 24.59
N THR A 4 6.63 1.02 24.76
CA THR A 4 6.69 -0.43 24.99
C THR A 4 7.34 -1.14 23.80
N LEU A 5 6.88 -0.84 22.58
CA LEU A 5 7.42 -1.41 21.35
C LEU A 5 8.90 -1.02 21.14
N ARG A 6 9.26 0.24 21.41
CA ARG A 6 10.64 0.71 21.34
C ARG A 6 11.53 -0.06 22.33
N ALA A 7 11.09 -0.20 23.58
CA ALA A 7 11.84 -0.91 24.61
C ALA A 7 11.99 -2.41 24.29
N ALA A 8 10.93 -3.05 23.82
CA ALA A 8 10.95 -4.48 23.47
C ALA A 8 11.89 -4.80 22.32
N THR A 9 12.09 -3.85 21.40
CA THR A 9 12.93 -4.02 20.21
C THR A 9 14.36 -3.55 20.42
N ASP A 10 14.73 -2.99 21.58
CA ASP A 10 16.11 -2.57 21.86
C ASP A 10 17.10 -3.73 21.83
N ARG A 11 16.63 -4.95 22.13
CA ARG A 11 17.42 -6.19 22.00
C ARG A 11 17.78 -6.55 20.56
N TYR A 12 17.15 -5.91 19.58
CA TYR A 12 17.34 -6.16 18.14
C TYR A 12 18.02 -4.98 17.43
N GLN A 13 18.72 -4.10 18.16
CA GLN A 13 19.58 -3.10 17.50
C GLN A 13 20.70 -3.78 16.68
N ASP A 14 21.19 -4.91 17.17
CA ASP A 14 22.05 -5.82 16.40
C ASP A 14 21.18 -6.79 15.59
N VAL A 15 21.34 -6.75 14.27
CA VAL A 15 20.59 -7.63 13.35
C VAL A 15 20.86 -9.11 13.62
N GLU A 16 22.06 -9.47 14.09
CA GLU A 16 22.41 -10.87 14.39
C GLU A 16 21.61 -11.38 15.59
N ALA A 17 21.25 -10.50 16.53
CA ALA A 17 20.37 -10.87 17.64
C ALA A 17 18.95 -11.14 17.15
N ALA A 18 18.46 -10.40 16.16
CA ALA A 18 17.17 -10.66 15.53
C ALA A 18 17.19 -11.99 14.73
N VAL A 19 18.24 -12.21 13.94
CA VAL A 19 18.41 -13.45 13.17
C VAL A 19 18.50 -14.67 14.10
N ALA A 20 19.27 -14.57 15.19
CA ALA A 20 19.35 -15.62 16.20
C ALA A 20 18.02 -15.88 16.92
N ASN A 21 17.13 -14.89 16.97
CA ASN A 21 15.79 -15.03 17.52
C ASN A 21 14.76 -15.56 16.52
N GLY A 22 15.11 -15.72 15.24
CA GLY A 22 14.24 -16.32 14.23
C GLY A 22 13.71 -15.35 13.16
N TYR A 23 14.13 -14.09 13.18
CA TYR A 23 13.81 -13.16 12.09
C TYR A 23 14.61 -13.49 10.83
N VAL A 24 13.95 -13.48 9.68
CA VAL A 24 14.55 -13.78 8.37
C VAL A 24 14.37 -12.58 7.44
N LYS A 25 15.44 -12.19 6.74
CA LYS A 25 15.38 -11.14 5.71
C LYS A 25 14.49 -11.59 4.54
N VAL A 26 13.49 -10.80 4.20
CA VAL A 26 12.54 -11.10 3.10
C VAL A 26 12.63 -10.13 1.92
N THR A 27 13.13 -8.92 2.13
CA THR A 27 13.40 -7.95 1.05
C THR A 27 14.82 -7.43 1.15
N ASP A 28 15.36 -6.97 0.02
CA ASP A 28 16.45 -5.99 0.04
C ASP A 28 15.97 -4.63 0.56
N GLU A 29 16.87 -3.64 0.65
CA GLU A 29 16.52 -2.32 1.13
C GLU A 29 15.51 -1.64 0.19
N VAL A 30 14.28 -1.50 0.66
CA VAL A 30 13.21 -0.82 -0.09
C VAL A 30 13.31 0.69 0.17
N PRO A 31 13.23 1.53 -0.87
CA PRO A 31 13.29 2.97 -0.68
C PRO A 31 12.27 3.47 0.34
N ASN A 32 12.72 4.35 1.24
CA ASN A 32 11.90 4.93 2.31
C ASN A 32 11.31 3.93 3.33
N MET A 33 11.75 2.67 3.32
CA MET A 33 11.31 1.64 4.27
C MET A 33 12.47 0.84 4.89
N GLY A 34 13.54 0.61 4.14
CA GLY A 34 14.64 -0.29 4.52
C GLY A 34 14.37 -1.75 4.16
N ALA A 35 15.23 -2.64 4.62
CA ALA A 35 15.12 -4.08 4.43
C ALA A 35 14.17 -4.69 5.47
N HIS A 36 13.24 -5.53 5.00
CA HIS A 36 12.25 -6.19 5.84
C HIS A 36 12.80 -7.50 6.38
N TYR A 37 12.68 -7.69 7.68
CA TYR A 37 12.96 -8.93 8.38
C TYR A 37 11.68 -9.39 9.07
N GLN A 38 11.29 -10.65 8.87
CA GLN A 38 10.03 -11.22 9.35
C GLN A 38 10.26 -12.40 10.27
N HIS A 39 9.41 -12.55 11.30
CA HIS A 39 9.41 -13.71 12.19
C HIS A 39 8.15 -14.56 11.95
N GLN A 40 8.30 -15.65 11.20
CA GLN A 40 7.17 -16.48 10.76
C GLN A 40 6.34 -17.02 11.93
N GLY A 41 6.97 -17.40 13.05
CA GLY A 41 6.25 -17.91 14.21
C GLY A 41 5.33 -16.89 14.88
N TYR A 42 5.64 -15.59 14.76
CA TYR A 42 4.79 -14.51 15.27
C TYR A 42 3.69 -14.18 14.26
N ILE A 43 3.98 -14.28 12.95
CA ILE A 43 2.94 -14.14 11.92
C ILE A 43 1.88 -15.24 12.07
N ASP A 44 2.32 -16.49 12.28
CA ASP A 44 1.45 -17.66 12.31
C ASP A 44 0.56 -17.73 13.57
N ASP A 45 0.94 -17.09 14.67
CA ASP A 45 0.12 -17.06 15.88
C ASP A 45 -1.08 -16.11 15.75
N GLY A 46 -1.01 -15.14 14.84
CA GLY A 46 -2.06 -14.17 14.55
C GLY A 46 -2.37 -13.22 15.69
N VAL A 47 -1.44 -13.03 16.63
CA VAL A 47 -1.61 -12.22 17.83
C VAL A 47 -0.85 -10.91 17.71
N PHE A 48 -1.58 -9.79 17.83
CA PHE A 48 -0.93 -8.49 17.95
C PHE A 48 -0.22 -8.36 19.31
N ASN A 49 1.12 -8.44 19.31
CA ASN A 49 1.94 -8.31 20.51
C ASN A 49 3.07 -7.28 20.35
N LEU A 50 2.99 -6.18 21.10
CA LEU A 50 4.01 -5.11 21.08
C LEU A 50 5.41 -5.56 21.51
N GLU A 51 5.53 -6.67 22.23
CA GLU A 51 6.82 -7.20 22.67
C GLU A 51 7.45 -8.16 21.65
N GLU A 52 6.65 -8.65 20.70
CA GLU A 52 7.00 -9.68 19.71
C GLU A 52 6.51 -9.25 18.33
N PRO A 53 6.98 -8.11 17.78
CA PRO A 53 6.50 -7.64 16.48
C PRO A 53 6.86 -8.64 15.39
N GLU A 54 5.96 -8.85 14.45
CA GLU A 54 6.21 -9.80 13.35
C GLU A 54 7.33 -9.33 12.41
N GLY A 55 7.62 -8.03 12.41
CA GLY A 55 8.50 -7.39 11.46
C GLY A 55 9.47 -6.37 12.07
N LEU A 56 10.72 -6.39 11.58
CA LEU A 56 11.76 -5.41 11.87
C LEU A 56 12.30 -4.80 10.56
N LEU A 57 12.64 -3.52 10.58
CA LEU A 57 13.19 -2.79 9.43
C LEU A 57 14.60 -2.32 9.70
N TYR A 58 15.53 -2.73 8.83
CA TYR A 58 16.93 -2.37 8.93
C TYR A 58 17.41 -1.58 7.72
N VAL A 59 18.34 -0.66 7.96
CA VAL A 59 19.03 0.09 6.92
C VAL A 59 20.53 -0.01 7.13
N LYS A 60 21.31 -0.11 6.05
CA LYS A 60 22.77 -0.05 6.15
C LYS A 60 23.24 1.38 6.32
N ASP A 61 24.12 1.60 7.29
CA ASP A 61 24.85 2.86 7.41
C ASP A 61 25.97 2.97 6.35
N THR A 62 26.72 4.07 6.40
CA THR A 62 27.83 4.31 5.46
C THR A 62 28.98 3.31 5.59
N ALA A 63 29.09 2.60 6.71
CA ALA A 63 30.05 1.53 6.93
C ALA A 63 29.53 0.16 6.43
N GLY A 64 28.25 0.08 6.06
CA GLY A 64 27.59 -1.15 5.63
C GLY A 64 26.96 -1.95 6.77
N GLU A 65 26.93 -1.38 7.98
CA GLU A 65 26.38 -2.03 9.18
C GLU A 65 24.88 -1.79 9.28
N TRP A 66 24.15 -2.85 9.65
CA TRP A 66 22.70 -2.79 9.77
C TRP A 66 22.28 -2.01 11.01
N GLN A 67 21.33 -1.09 10.82
CA GLN A 67 20.73 -0.27 11.87
C GLN A 67 19.23 -0.52 11.91
N LEU A 68 18.69 -0.90 13.07
CA LEU A 68 17.25 -1.01 13.27
C LEU A 68 16.61 0.38 13.23
N ARG A 69 15.70 0.62 12.29
CA ARG A 69 15.04 1.93 12.07
C ARG A 69 13.53 1.89 12.30
N GLY A 70 12.91 0.73 12.13
CA GLY A 70 11.46 0.61 12.26
C GLY A 70 11.02 -0.80 12.61
N THR A 71 9.73 -0.91 12.85
CA THR A 71 9.03 -2.18 13.06
C THR A 71 7.79 -2.21 12.21
N PHE A 72 7.24 -3.39 11.96
CA PHE A 72 5.93 -3.55 11.36
C PHE A 72 5.25 -4.78 11.94
N PHE A 73 3.93 -4.81 11.83
CA PHE A 73 3.11 -5.93 12.26
C PHE A 73 2.48 -6.59 11.06
N LEU A 74 2.26 -7.89 11.17
CA LEU A 74 1.63 -8.73 10.15
C LEU A 74 0.58 -9.62 10.80
N LEU A 75 -0.69 -9.37 10.50
CA LEU A 75 -1.80 -10.14 11.07
C LEU A 75 -2.55 -10.87 9.95
N PRO A 76 -2.54 -12.22 9.92
CA PRO A 76 -3.29 -13.00 8.94
C PRO A 76 -4.79 -12.68 9.00
N ARG A 77 -5.43 -12.52 7.84
CA ARG A 77 -6.88 -12.26 7.76
C ARG A 77 -7.68 -13.38 8.41
N GLU A 78 -7.19 -14.60 8.38
CA GLU A 78 -7.81 -15.75 9.02
C GLU A 78 -7.90 -15.58 10.55
N ALA A 79 -7.00 -14.78 11.14
CA ALA A 79 -6.97 -14.50 12.58
C ALA A 79 -7.80 -13.27 12.97
N VAL A 80 -7.76 -12.20 12.16
CA VAL A 80 -8.35 -10.88 12.54
C VAL A 80 -9.57 -10.47 11.71
N GLY A 81 -9.89 -11.22 10.66
CA GLY A 81 -11.00 -10.94 9.74
C GLY A 81 -10.64 -9.96 8.62
N ASP A 82 -11.68 -9.53 7.92
CA ASP A 82 -11.59 -8.72 6.70
C ASP A 82 -11.64 -7.21 6.94
N MET A 83 -11.93 -6.80 8.17
CA MET A 83 -11.83 -5.40 8.58
C MET A 83 -10.42 -5.13 9.08
N HIS A 84 -9.94 -3.91 8.88
CA HIS A 84 -8.63 -3.54 9.40
C HIS A 84 -8.59 -3.73 10.94
N PRO A 85 -7.47 -4.21 11.49
CA PRO A 85 -7.31 -4.35 12.94
C PRO A 85 -7.46 -3.01 13.67
N ASP A 86 -7.98 -3.04 14.90
CA ASP A 86 -8.03 -1.90 15.83
C ASP A 86 -7.04 -2.17 16.97
N THR A 87 -5.83 -1.61 16.89
CA THR A 87 -4.70 -2.06 17.74
C THR A 87 -3.95 -0.92 18.43
N PHE A 88 -3.33 -0.01 17.68
CA PHE A 88 -2.53 1.08 18.25
C PHE A 88 -3.40 2.28 18.60
N ALA A 89 -3.66 3.13 17.61
CA ALA A 89 -4.37 4.39 17.73
C ALA A 89 -5.73 4.34 17.00
N GLY A 90 -6.19 3.15 16.63
CA GLY A 90 -7.46 2.90 15.97
C GLY A 90 -7.50 3.55 14.59
N PRO A 91 -8.34 4.57 14.34
CA PRO A 91 -8.50 5.16 13.01
C PRO A 91 -7.26 5.86 12.44
N LEU A 92 -6.20 6.05 13.24
CA LEU A 92 -4.93 6.61 12.77
C LEU A 92 -3.92 5.55 12.32
N ASP A 93 -4.25 4.27 12.50
CA ASP A 93 -3.40 3.17 12.07
C ASP A 93 -3.55 2.99 10.56
N ASN A 94 -2.43 3.05 9.82
CA ASN A 94 -2.44 2.81 8.38
C ASN A 94 -2.29 1.31 8.08
N TRP A 95 -3.24 0.51 8.57
CA TRP A 95 -3.34 -0.90 8.21
C TRP A 95 -3.63 -1.05 6.72
N HIS A 96 -2.81 -1.84 6.03
CA HIS A 96 -2.90 -2.08 4.60
C HIS A 96 -2.59 -3.53 4.27
N MET A 97 -2.89 -3.93 3.04
CA MET A 97 -2.48 -5.22 2.49
C MET A 97 -1.88 -4.97 1.13
N HIS A 98 -0.79 -5.67 0.83
CA HIS A 98 -0.25 -5.69 -0.51
C HIS A 98 -0.85 -6.85 -1.29
N TYR A 99 -1.18 -6.59 -2.55
CA TYR A 99 -1.66 -7.61 -3.46
C TYR A 99 -0.73 -7.69 -4.64
N GLY A 100 -0.44 -8.91 -5.06
CA GLY A 100 0.43 -9.17 -6.18
C GLY A 100 1.86 -8.65 -6.03
N LEU A 101 2.50 -8.97 -4.91
CA LEU A 101 3.93 -8.71 -4.76
C LEU A 101 4.75 -9.82 -5.39
N CYS A 102 5.89 -9.44 -5.97
CA CYS A 102 7.04 -10.31 -6.12
C CYS A 102 8.03 -10.05 -4.98
N LEU A 103 8.65 -11.08 -4.42
CA LEU A 103 9.74 -10.97 -3.44
C LEU A 103 11.00 -11.65 -3.98
N PRO A 104 12.22 -11.24 -3.59
CA PRO A 104 12.56 -10.20 -2.60
C PRO A 104 12.57 -8.77 -3.16
N GLU A 105 12.49 -8.63 -4.49
CA GLU A 105 12.38 -7.35 -5.18
C GLU A 105 10.90 -6.98 -5.26
N VAL A 106 10.47 -5.99 -4.47
CA VAL A 106 9.07 -5.54 -4.38
C VAL A 106 8.61 -4.99 -5.73
N ALA A 107 8.11 -5.88 -6.58
CA ALA A 107 7.74 -5.62 -7.96
C ALA A 107 6.39 -6.27 -8.31
N LEU A 108 5.90 -6.01 -9.52
CA LEU A 108 4.65 -6.57 -10.04
C LEU A 108 4.77 -8.10 -10.25
N LEU A 109 3.63 -8.81 -10.17
CA LEU A 109 3.58 -10.27 -10.35
C LEU A 109 4.03 -10.76 -11.75
N ASP A 110 3.91 -9.92 -12.78
CA ASP A 110 4.16 -10.36 -14.15
C ASP A 110 5.64 -10.75 -14.33
N GLY A 111 5.87 -12.04 -14.64
CA GLY A 111 7.21 -12.61 -14.74
C GLY A 111 7.95 -12.83 -13.42
N CYS A 112 7.28 -12.73 -12.26
CA CYS A 112 7.90 -12.90 -10.95
C CYS A 112 8.62 -14.27 -10.80
N GLU A 113 7.89 -15.37 -11.00
CA GLU A 113 8.47 -16.72 -10.90
C GLU A 113 9.57 -16.96 -11.94
N MET A 114 9.40 -16.40 -13.16
CA MET A 114 10.39 -16.51 -14.23
C MET A 114 11.71 -15.79 -13.89
N SER A 115 11.63 -14.74 -13.08
CA SER A 115 12.77 -13.97 -12.58
C SER A 115 13.36 -14.58 -11.28
N GLY A 116 12.83 -15.71 -10.81
CA GLY A 116 13.26 -16.37 -9.58
C GLY A 116 12.68 -15.76 -8.31
N GLY A 117 11.69 -14.88 -8.43
CA GLY A 117 10.99 -14.28 -7.30
C GLY A 117 9.86 -15.16 -6.76
N ILE A 118 9.36 -14.80 -5.59
CA ILE A 118 8.28 -15.47 -4.87
C ILE A 118 7.01 -14.62 -5.05
N PRO A 119 5.97 -15.13 -5.73
CA PRO A 119 4.72 -14.41 -5.88
C PRO A 119 3.91 -14.48 -4.57
N VAL A 120 3.46 -13.32 -4.11
CA VAL A 120 2.55 -13.16 -2.96
C VAL A 120 1.26 -12.54 -3.49
N GLN A 121 0.21 -13.35 -3.59
CA GLN A 121 -1.09 -12.89 -4.11
C GLN A 121 -1.74 -11.84 -3.21
N SER A 122 -1.67 -12.06 -1.90
CA SER A 122 -2.15 -11.15 -0.86
C SER A 122 -1.25 -11.30 0.35
N SER A 123 -0.78 -10.18 0.92
CA SER A 123 -0.13 -10.18 2.22
C SER A 123 -1.16 -10.33 3.34
N PRO A 124 -0.72 -10.68 4.57
CA PRO A 124 -1.48 -10.37 5.78
C PRO A 124 -1.75 -8.86 5.91
N TRP A 125 -2.64 -8.48 6.83
CA TRP A 125 -2.76 -7.08 7.25
C TRP A 125 -1.40 -6.60 7.76
N MET A 126 -0.95 -5.46 7.28
CA MET A 126 0.34 -4.87 7.58
C MET A 126 0.17 -3.47 8.14
N VAL A 127 0.92 -3.11 9.17
CA VAL A 127 1.10 -1.71 9.58
C VAL A 127 2.56 -1.47 9.95
N HIS A 128 3.10 -0.37 9.44
CA HIS A 128 4.42 0.11 9.83
C HIS A 128 4.33 0.91 11.13
N ALA A 129 5.32 0.79 11.99
CA ALA A 129 5.42 1.55 13.25
C ALA A 129 6.83 2.11 13.42
N TRP A 130 6.95 3.42 13.22
CA TRP A 130 8.21 4.17 13.25
C TRP A 130 8.50 4.69 14.67
N VAL A 131 8.99 3.83 15.55
CA VAL A 131 9.22 4.17 16.97
C VAL A 131 10.65 4.61 17.30
N ARG A 132 11.55 4.62 16.31
CA ARG A 132 12.96 5.03 16.47
C ARG A 132 13.32 6.29 15.70
N ASP A 133 12.66 6.51 14.57
CA ASP A 133 12.84 7.66 13.70
C ASP A 133 11.55 8.46 13.62
N ASP A 134 11.67 9.78 13.69
CA ASP A 134 10.55 10.67 13.42
C ASP A 134 10.06 10.48 11.99
N ASN A 135 8.75 10.35 11.83
CA ASN A 135 8.10 10.30 10.52
C ASN A 135 7.17 11.51 10.35
N PRO A 136 7.50 12.48 9.45
CA PRO A 136 6.67 13.65 9.22
C PRO A 136 5.30 13.32 8.61
N LEU A 137 5.12 12.12 8.06
CA LEU A 137 3.85 11.62 7.54
C LEU A 137 3.01 10.90 8.60
N GLY A 138 3.55 10.72 9.80
CA GLY A 138 2.90 10.05 10.93
C GLY A 138 3.56 8.72 11.30
N VAL A 139 3.48 8.35 12.58
CA VAL A 139 4.16 7.18 13.16
C VAL A 139 3.75 5.85 12.52
N PHE A 140 2.54 5.77 11.96
CA PHE A 140 2.02 4.56 11.33
C PHE A 140 1.99 4.60 9.79
N HIS A 141 2.47 5.70 9.19
CA HIS A 141 2.44 5.83 7.74
C HIS A 141 3.31 4.75 7.08
N MET A 142 2.83 4.17 5.96
CA MET A 142 3.52 3.08 5.25
C MET A 142 4.98 3.42 4.93
N TRP A 143 5.25 4.64 4.47
CA TRP A 143 6.60 5.13 4.15
C TRP A 143 7.13 6.08 5.22
N ASN A 144 8.46 6.11 5.39
CA ASN A 144 9.14 7.17 6.13
C ASN A 144 10.16 7.91 5.24
N PRO A 145 9.93 9.20 4.91
CA PRO A 145 10.82 9.95 4.03
C PRO A 145 12.22 10.18 4.62
N ASN A 146 12.40 9.93 5.92
CA ASN A 146 13.70 10.05 6.60
C ASN A 146 14.51 8.74 6.61
N ILE A 147 13.98 7.66 6.04
CA ILE A 147 14.64 6.34 6.00
C ILE A 147 15.31 6.12 4.64
N PRO A 148 16.63 5.85 4.59
CA PRO A 148 17.31 5.46 3.36
C PRO A 148 17.06 3.98 3.00
N PRO A 149 17.35 3.57 1.75
CA PRO A 149 17.69 4.42 0.61
C PRO A 149 16.50 5.33 0.28
N PHE A 150 16.77 6.56 -0.16
CA PHE A 150 15.67 7.45 -0.53
C PHE A 150 15.22 7.09 -1.93
N ALA A 151 13.91 7.05 -2.16
CA ALA A 151 13.39 6.91 -3.52
C ALA A 151 13.96 8.04 -4.36
N ASP A 152 14.59 7.69 -5.47
CA ASP A 152 15.20 8.70 -6.30
C ASP A 152 14.09 9.51 -6.98
N GLU A 153 14.31 10.83 -7.10
CA GLU A 153 13.28 11.71 -7.64
C GLU A 153 12.89 11.31 -9.07
N ALA A 154 13.80 10.72 -9.86
CA ALA A 154 13.50 10.27 -11.21
C ALA A 154 12.63 9.00 -11.20
N SER A 155 12.78 8.08 -10.25
CA SER A 155 11.91 6.92 -10.02
C SER A 155 10.55 7.38 -9.54
N ILE A 156 10.46 8.29 -8.56
CA ILE A 156 9.17 8.86 -8.13
C ILE A 156 8.49 9.54 -9.32
N ARG A 157 9.23 10.33 -10.11
CA ARG A 157 8.70 10.94 -11.35
C ARG A 157 8.35 9.86 -12.37
N SER A 158 9.11 8.77 -12.48
CA SER A 158 8.87 7.66 -13.40
C SER A 158 7.63 6.87 -13.02
N ASP A 159 7.38 6.61 -11.74
CA ASP A 159 6.16 5.94 -11.25
C ASP A 159 4.95 6.84 -11.46
N ARG A 160 5.10 8.14 -11.18
CA ARG A 160 4.08 9.15 -11.53
C ARG A 160 3.93 9.33 -13.05
N ASN A 161 4.97 9.14 -13.86
CA ASN A 161 4.87 9.23 -15.31
C ASN A 161 4.38 7.92 -15.91
N ARG A 162 4.60 6.79 -15.24
CA ARG A 162 4.03 5.49 -15.53
C ARG A 162 2.52 5.63 -15.44
N ALA A 163 2.01 6.27 -14.39
CA ALA A 163 0.61 6.70 -14.26
C ALA A 163 0.05 7.38 -15.50
N VAL A 164 0.82 8.30 -16.07
CA VAL A 164 0.46 9.08 -17.26
C VAL A 164 0.62 8.25 -18.54
N SER A 165 1.49 7.24 -18.55
CA SER A 165 1.73 6.37 -19.71
C SER A 165 0.77 5.18 -19.82
N VAL A 166 0.10 4.78 -18.72
CA VAL A 166 -0.98 3.77 -18.76
C VAL A 166 -2.32 4.39 -19.17
N ALA A 167 -2.46 5.71 -19.05
CA ALA A 167 -3.66 6.41 -19.45
C ALA A 167 -3.84 6.37 -20.97
N GLU A 168 -5.05 6.01 -21.42
CA GLU A 168 -5.37 6.07 -22.84
C GLU A 168 -5.18 7.51 -23.37
N PRO A 169 -4.56 7.70 -24.56
CA PRO A 169 -4.33 9.03 -25.11
C PRO A 169 -5.63 9.85 -25.22
N GLY A 170 -5.70 10.94 -24.46
CA GLY A 170 -6.88 11.83 -24.42
C GLY A 170 -7.90 11.51 -23.31
N SER A 171 -7.64 10.50 -22.47
CA SER A 171 -8.42 10.27 -21.25
C SER A 171 -8.09 11.30 -20.17
N PHE A 172 -9.04 11.53 -19.27
CA PHE A 172 -8.81 12.23 -18.02
C PHE A 172 -8.18 11.27 -17.01
N THR A 173 -7.01 11.59 -16.48
CA THR A 173 -6.36 10.76 -15.45
C THR A 173 -6.83 11.16 -14.05
N ALA A 174 -7.37 10.21 -13.30
CA ALA A 174 -7.72 10.32 -11.89
C ALA A 174 -6.80 9.41 -11.06
N THR A 175 -6.48 9.84 -9.84
CA THR A 175 -5.68 9.05 -8.89
C THR A 175 -6.52 8.64 -7.69
N ILE A 176 -6.40 7.39 -7.28
CA ILE A 176 -6.91 6.90 -5.99
C ILE A 176 -5.76 7.00 -4.99
N ALA A 177 -5.94 7.82 -3.96
CA ALA A 177 -4.93 8.09 -2.94
C ALA A 177 -5.62 8.43 -1.62
N ASN A 178 -4.97 8.16 -0.49
CA ASN A 178 -5.46 8.52 0.85
C ASN A 178 -6.88 8.01 1.15
N PHE A 179 -7.26 6.84 0.62
CA PHE A 179 -8.63 6.33 0.71
C PHE A 179 -9.69 7.32 0.19
N GLU A 180 -9.40 8.03 -0.91
CA GLU A 180 -10.34 8.94 -1.56
C GLU A 180 -10.56 8.60 -3.04
N LEU A 181 -11.82 8.77 -3.49
CA LEU A 181 -12.20 8.75 -4.90
C LEU A 181 -12.58 10.18 -5.32
N PRO A 182 -11.94 10.76 -6.35
CA PRO A 182 -12.17 12.16 -6.70
C PRO A 182 -13.52 12.41 -7.37
N THR A 183 -14.03 13.63 -7.27
CA THR A 183 -15.04 14.12 -8.22
C THR A 183 -14.34 14.47 -9.54
N ILE A 184 -14.88 13.97 -10.64
CA ILE A 184 -14.29 14.10 -11.99
C ILE A 184 -15.27 14.84 -12.89
N GLU A 185 -14.77 15.80 -13.66
CA GLU A 185 -15.55 16.52 -14.68
C GLU A 185 -14.93 16.27 -16.06
N ILE A 186 -15.73 15.74 -16.99
CA ILE A 186 -15.34 15.46 -18.38
C ILE A 186 -16.48 15.78 -19.35
N GLU A 187 -16.20 15.80 -20.65
CA GLU A 187 -17.19 15.89 -21.72
C GLU A 187 -17.60 14.50 -22.23
N ALA A 188 -18.83 14.41 -22.74
CA ALA A 188 -19.34 13.19 -23.36
C ALA A 188 -18.46 12.78 -24.56
N GLY A 189 -18.04 11.51 -24.56
CA GLY A 189 -17.11 10.94 -25.52
C GLY A 189 -15.69 10.76 -24.98
N GLN A 190 -15.37 11.32 -23.80
CA GLN A 190 -14.08 11.10 -23.14
C GLN A 190 -14.06 9.81 -22.32
N ALA A 191 -12.85 9.36 -22.01
CA ALA A 191 -12.58 8.29 -21.05
C ALA A 191 -11.98 8.87 -19.77
N VAL A 192 -12.11 8.12 -18.68
CA VAL A 192 -11.37 8.35 -17.43
C VAL A 192 -10.47 7.15 -17.19
N THR A 193 -9.20 7.40 -16.91
CA THR A 193 -8.26 6.41 -16.39
C THR A 193 -8.08 6.65 -14.90
N TRP A 194 -8.44 5.69 -14.05
CA TRP A 194 -8.05 5.70 -12.66
C TRP A 194 -6.74 4.96 -12.50
N LEU A 195 -5.82 5.52 -11.72
CA LEU A 195 -4.65 4.83 -11.21
C LEU A 195 -4.74 4.74 -9.71
N ASN A 196 -4.55 3.55 -9.16
CA ASN A 196 -4.33 3.42 -7.74
C ASN A 196 -2.88 3.79 -7.39
N VAL A 197 -2.69 4.91 -6.70
CA VAL A 197 -1.39 5.32 -6.14
C VAL A 197 -1.35 5.17 -4.62
N ASP A 198 -2.40 4.59 -4.04
CA ASP A 198 -2.46 4.25 -2.64
C ASP A 198 -1.66 2.97 -2.36
N GLY A 199 -1.33 2.76 -1.08
CA GLY A 199 -0.63 1.55 -0.64
C GLY A 199 -1.51 0.32 -0.52
N VAL A 200 -2.82 0.53 -0.45
CA VAL A 200 -3.87 -0.51 -0.40
C VAL A 200 -4.56 -0.63 -1.75
N PRO A 201 -5.16 -1.79 -2.07
CA PRO A 201 -6.02 -1.88 -3.23
C PRO A 201 -7.30 -1.11 -3.06
N HIS A 202 -7.89 -0.77 -4.20
CA HIS A 202 -9.20 -0.15 -4.29
C HIS A 202 -9.98 -0.73 -5.45
N THR A 203 -11.28 -0.41 -5.53
CA THR A 203 -12.06 -0.58 -6.75
C THR A 203 -12.62 0.77 -7.19
N VAL A 204 -12.89 0.86 -8.48
CA VAL A 204 -13.66 1.92 -9.13
C VAL A 204 -14.88 1.23 -9.73
N THR A 205 -15.96 1.22 -8.96
CA THR A 205 -17.17 0.48 -9.29
C THR A 205 -18.36 1.43 -9.32
N SER A 206 -19.18 1.36 -10.35
CA SER A 206 -20.38 2.19 -10.44
C SER A 206 -21.35 1.85 -9.32
N GLY A 207 -21.91 2.88 -8.68
CA GLY A 207 -22.77 2.73 -7.51
C GLY A 207 -22.37 3.62 -6.35
N SER A 208 -22.84 3.29 -5.14
CA SER A 208 -22.70 4.15 -3.97
C SER A 208 -22.57 3.34 -2.69
N ASN A 209 -21.83 3.89 -1.71
CA ASN A 209 -21.68 3.35 -0.36
C ASN A 209 -21.25 1.88 -0.35
N GLY A 210 -20.26 1.53 -1.16
CA GLY A 210 -19.74 0.17 -1.31
C GLY A 210 -20.65 -0.80 -2.07
N THR A 211 -21.78 -0.34 -2.60
CA THR A 211 -22.73 -1.18 -3.34
C THR A 211 -22.67 -0.89 -4.84
N ALA A 212 -22.39 -1.92 -5.63
CA ALA A 212 -22.36 -1.84 -7.09
C ALA A 212 -23.76 -1.75 -7.71
N ASP A 213 -23.92 -0.95 -8.76
CA ASP A 213 -25.15 -0.87 -9.57
C ASP A 213 -25.06 -1.61 -10.92
N GLY A 214 -23.87 -2.11 -11.28
CA GLY A 214 -23.63 -2.96 -12.44
C GLY A 214 -23.34 -2.26 -13.77
N ALA A 215 -23.16 -0.93 -13.78
CA ALA A 215 -22.80 -0.20 -14.99
C ALA A 215 -21.32 -0.38 -15.41
N PHE A 216 -20.38 -0.35 -14.45
CA PHE A 216 -18.97 -0.70 -14.65
C PHE A 216 -18.32 -1.16 -13.34
N ASP A 217 -17.27 -1.97 -13.46
CA ASP A 217 -16.47 -2.43 -12.33
C ASP A 217 -15.02 -2.66 -12.77
N SER A 218 -14.08 -2.00 -12.10
CA SER A 218 -12.65 -2.21 -12.34
C SER A 218 -12.15 -3.57 -11.86
N GLY A 219 -12.89 -4.22 -10.95
CA GLY A 219 -12.29 -5.23 -10.08
C GLY A 219 -11.28 -4.60 -9.11
N ILE A 220 -10.45 -5.43 -8.50
CA ILE A 220 -9.41 -4.97 -7.56
C ILE A 220 -8.27 -4.33 -8.34
N LEU A 221 -7.96 -3.08 -8.01
CA LEU A 221 -6.79 -2.34 -8.46
C LEU A 221 -5.75 -2.34 -7.34
N GLY A 222 -4.67 -3.10 -7.48
CA GLY A 222 -3.51 -3.03 -6.59
C GLY A 222 -2.75 -1.72 -6.75
N SER A 223 -1.73 -1.49 -5.92
CA SER A 223 -0.89 -0.30 -6.05
C SER A 223 -0.19 -0.27 -7.41
N GLY A 224 -0.36 0.81 -8.16
CA GLY A 224 0.15 0.98 -9.51
C GLY A 224 -0.74 0.40 -10.63
N ASP A 225 -1.85 -0.26 -10.30
CA ASP A 225 -2.83 -0.74 -11.29
C ASP A 225 -3.77 0.39 -11.75
N SER A 226 -4.21 0.29 -13.00
CA SER A 226 -5.12 1.26 -13.60
C SER A 226 -6.35 0.63 -14.23
N PHE A 227 -7.41 1.44 -14.37
CA PHE A 227 -8.66 1.07 -15.03
C PHE A 227 -9.17 2.21 -15.89
N ASP A 228 -9.69 1.88 -17.07
CA ASP A 228 -10.23 2.84 -18.03
C ASP A 228 -11.74 2.65 -18.21
N GLN A 229 -12.51 3.75 -18.14
CA GLN A 229 -13.93 3.75 -18.45
C GLN A 229 -14.29 4.90 -19.40
N HIS A 230 -14.95 4.55 -20.50
CA HIS A 230 -15.49 5.50 -21.48
C HIS A 230 -16.89 5.99 -21.09
N PHE A 231 -17.15 7.28 -21.26
CA PHE A 231 -18.44 7.90 -20.99
C PHE A 231 -19.02 8.58 -22.23
N GLY A 232 -19.86 7.86 -22.96
CA GLY A 232 -20.46 8.36 -24.20
C GLY A 232 -21.68 9.27 -24.03
N LYS A 233 -22.20 9.47 -22.82
CA LYS A 233 -23.43 10.23 -22.57
C LYS A 233 -23.24 11.20 -21.41
N ALA A 234 -23.73 12.42 -21.59
CA ALA A 234 -23.83 13.40 -20.52
C ALA A 234 -24.71 12.86 -19.38
N GLY A 235 -24.31 13.15 -18.15
CA GLY A 235 -24.95 12.61 -16.96
C GLY A 235 -24.08 12.75 -15.71
N VAL A 236 -24.63 12.30 -14.59
CA VAL A 236 -23.92 12.22 -13.30
C VAL A 236 -23.89 10.75 -12.89
N PHE A 237 -22.69 10.21 -12.71
CA PHE A 237 -22.46 8.81 -12.45
C PHE A 237 -21.77 8.66 -11.08
N PRO A 238 -22.49 8.22 -10.04
CA PRO A 238 -21.85 7.90 -8.77
C PRO A 238 -21.00 6.64 -8.91
N TYR A 239 -19.89 6.61 -8.18
CA TYR A 239 -19.03 5.44 -8.11
C TYR A 239 -18.42 5.30 -6.72
N THR A 240 -18.00 4.08 -6.37
CA THR A 240 -17.56 3.72 -5.03
C THR A 240 -16.47 2.65 -5.07
N CYS A 241 -15.73 2.53 -3.98
CA CYS A 241 -14.88 1.38 -3.71
C CYS A 241 -15.69 0.32 -2.97
N THR A 242 -15.81 -0.88 -3.51
CA THR A 242 -16.64 -1.95 -2.91
C THR A 242 -16.00 -2.57 -1.67
N ILE A 243 -14.66 -2.48 -1.54
CA ILE A 243 -13.92 -2.94 -0.37
C ILE A 243 -13.75 -1.87 0.71
N HIS A 244 -14.01 -0.59 0.38
CA HIS A 244 -13.98 0.54 1.30
C HIS A 244 -15.26 1.39 1.16
N PRO A 245 -16.37 1.02 1.83
CA PRO A 245 -17.70 1.63 1.58
C PRO A 245 -17.79 3.15 1.81
N GLN A 246 -16.85 3.73 2.55
CA GLN A 246 -16.77 5.18 2.77
C GLN A 246 -16.20 5.94 1.56
N MET A 247 -15.50 5.26 0.66
CA MET A 247 -14.92 5.86 -0.53
C MET A 247 -15.98 6.01 -1.62
N ASN A 248 -16.38 7.25 -1.87
CA ASN A 248 -17.41 7.60 -2.83
C ASN A 248 -16.93 8.76 -3.68
N GLY A 249 -17.12 8.65 -4.99
CA GLY A 249 -16.82 9.69 -5.95
C GLY A 249 -18.01 9.96 -6.86
N THR A 250 -17.87 10.94 -7.74
CA THR A 250 -18.87 11.24 -8.76
C THR A 250 -18.19 11.65 -10.06
N ILE A 251 -18.58 11.04 -11.18
CA ILE A 251 -18.21 11.49 -12.52
C ILE A 251 -19.34 12.36 -13.06
N ILE A 252 -19.02 13.61 -13.40
CA ILE A 252 -19.91 14.56 -14.03
C ILE A 252 -19.51 14.65 -15.51
N VAL A 253 -20.40 14.22 -16.39
CA VAL A 253 -20.19 14.24 -17.84
C VAL A 253 -21.06 15.34 -18.44
N THR A 254 -20.44 16.40 -18.94
CA THR A 254 -21.14 17.48 -19.66
C THR A 254 -21.35 17.10 -21.12
N PRO A 255 -22.31 17.73 -21.84
CA PRO A 255 -22.39 17.58 -23.29
C PRO A 255 -21.05 17.99 -23.95
N ALA A 256 -20.66 17.30 -25.02
CA ALA A 256 -19.49 17.68 -25.80
C ALA A 256 -19.64 19.11 -26.34
N ALA A 257 -18.55 19.88 -26.29
CA ALA A 257 -18.52 21.18 -26.94
C ALA A 257 -18.67 20.99 -28.47
N ASN A 258 -19.68 21.67 -29.05
CA ASN A 258 -19.92 21.70 -30.50
C ASN A 258 -18.86 22.52 -31.25
#